data_AF-A0A3P6RD05-F1
#
_entry.id   AF-A0A3P6RD05-F1
#
_cell.length_a   1.000
_cell.length_b   1.000
_cell.length_c   1.000
_cell.angle_alpha   90.00
_cell.angle_beta   90.00
_cell.angle_gamma   90.00
#
_symmetry.space_group_name_H-M   'P 1'
#
loop_
_entity.id
_entity.type
_entity.pdbx_description
1 polymer ?
#
loop_
_entity_poly.entity_id
_entity_poly.type
_entity_poly.pdbx_seq_one_letter_code
_entity_poly.pdbx_strand_id
1 'polypeptide(L)'
;MSKSPLEVKWYRNGELLNKDAFGHRFRENKKHMTLDIKAVEVSDQGLWTCKVSNHLGKVDRNFTVEIIGWLLLARLLEHVLLYSDYLFGEKILKRLHAKI
;
A
#
# COMPACT_ATOMS: atom_id res chain seq x y z
N MET A 1 3.21 2.29 34.70
CA MET A 1 2.22 1.56 33.89
C MET A 1 2.95 0.87 32.75
N SER A 2 2.90 -0.46 32.65
CA SER A 2 3.56 -1.20 31.56
C SER A 2 2.83 -1.00 30.24
N LYS A 3 3.52 -0.55 29.20
CA LYS A 3 2.99 -0.55 27.83
C LYS A 3 2.61 -1.98 27.44
N SER A 4 1.37 -2.21 27.05
CA SER A 4 0.94 -3.49 26.50
C SER A 4 1.41 -3.59 25.05
N PRO A 5 2.04 -4.70 24.65
CA PRO A 5 2.47 -4.88 23.28
C PRO A 5 1.25 -4.92 22.36
N LEU A 6 1.31 -4.13 21.27
CA LEU A 6 0.31 -4.14 20.21
C LEU A 6 0.72 -5.18 19.17
N GLU A 7 -0.21 -6.05 18.80
CA GLU A 7 -0.07 -6.90 17.63
C GLU A 7 -0.70 -6.20 16.42
N VAL A 8 0.05 -6.08 15.33
CA VAL A 8 -0.41 -5.51 14.06
C VAL A 8 -0.48 -6.62 13.02
N LYS A 9 -1.60 -6.69 12.28
CA LYS A 9 -1.82 -7.64 11.19
C LYS A 9 -2.37 -6.90 9.98
N TRP A 10 -1.81 -7.22 8.81
CA TRP A 10 -2.23 -6.64 7.55
C TRP A 10 -2.98 -7.67 6.71
N TYR A 11 -4.05 -7.24 6.06
CA TYR A 11 -4.85 -8.05 5.16
C TYR A 11 -4.99 -7.35 3.81
N ARG A 12 -5.05 -8.15 2.73
CA ARG A 12 -5.40 -7.70 1.39
C ARG A 12 -6.55 -8.54 0.88
N ASN A 13 -7.65 -7.89 0.50
CA ASN A 13 -8.88 -8.53 0.03
C ASN A 13 -9.42 -9.58 1.00
N GLY A 14 -9.30 -9.31 2.31
CA GLY A 14 -9.72 -10.21 3.39
C GLY A 14 -8.71 -11.30 3.75
N GLU A 15 -7.67 -11.51 2.95
CA GLU A 15 -6.63 -12.51 3.21
C GLU A 15 -5.48 -11.91 4.03
N LEU A 16 -5.02 -12.63 5.05
CA LEU A 16 -3.86 -12.22 5.83
C LEU A 16 -2.63 -12.20 4.90
N LEU A 17 -1.88 -11.10 4.90
CA LEU A 17 -0.63 -11.06 4.15
C LEU A 17 0.31 -12.15 4.66
N ASN A 18 0.66 -13.07 3.78
CA ASN A 18 1.58 -14.15 4.10
C ASN A 18 2.97 -13.56 4.39
N LYS A 19 3.61 -13.97 5.50
CA LYS A 19 5.00 -13.65 5.87
C LYS A 19 6.01 -13.99 4.78
N ASP A 20 5.70 -14.95 3.92
CA ASP A 20 6.56 -15.27 2.76
C ASP A 20 6.35 -14.28 1.61
N ALA A 21 5.13 -13.73 1.48
CA ALA A 21 4.86 -12.58 0.62
C ALA A 21 5.49 -11.29 1.19
N PHE A 22 5.78 -11.23 2.50
CA PHE A 22 6.66 -10.22 3.13
C PHE A 22 8.15 -10.35 2.74
N GLY A 23 8.44 -10.85 1.54
CA GLY A 23 9.76 -10.75 0.93
C GLY A 23 10.23 -9.30 0.78
N HIS A 24 11.28 -9.09 0.01
CA HIS A 24 11.96 -7.79 -0.15
C HIS A 24 11.07 -6.60 -0.55
N ARG A 25 9.85 -6.85 -1.09
CA ARG A 25 8.88 -5.81 -1.47
C ARG A 25 8.08 -5.24 -0.30
N PHE A 26 7.71 -6.03 0.71
CA PHE A 26 6.86 -5.55 1.81
C PHE A 26 7.66 -5.43 3.11
N ARG A 27 7.62 -4.26 3.74
CA ARG A 27 8.33 -4.01 4.99
C ARG A 27 7.40 -3.44 6.05
N GLU A 28 7.24 -4.17 7.13
CA GLU A 28 6.47 -3.72 8.29
C GLU A 28 7.35 -2.92 9.25
N ASN A 29 6.81 -1.81 9.76
CA ASN A 29 7.38 -1.08 10.89
C ASN A 29 6.41 -1.11 12.07
N LYS A 30 6.63 -2.05 13.00
CA LYS A 30 5.76 -2.24 14.18
C LYS A 30 5.73 -1.04 15.13
N LYS A 31 6.81 -0.25 15.18
CA LYS A 31 6.89 0.94 16.05
C LYS A 31 5.98 2.06 15.56
N HIS A 32 5.84 2.19 14.25
CA HIS A 32 5.03 3.24 13.61
C HIS A 32 3.72 2.70 13.00
N MET A 33 3.45 1.39 13.11
CA MET A 33 2.28 0.71 12.56
C MET A 33 2.10 0.96 11.06
N THR A 34 3.19 0.93 10.30
CA THR A 34 3.18 1.17 8.85
C THR A 34 3.59 -0.07 8.07
N LEU A 35 3.06 -0.18 6.85
CA LEU A 35 3.45 -1.15 5.84
C LEU A 35 3.98 -0.41 4.61
N ASP A 36 5.25 -0.62 4.29
CA ASP A 36 5.87 -0.10 3.07
C ASP A 36 5.78 -1.17 1.97
N ILE A 37 5.32 -0.80 0.78
CA ILE A 37 5.30 -1.64 -0.42
C ILE A 37 6.28 -1.06 -1.44
N LYS A 38 7.30 -1.81 -1.83
CA LYS A 38 8.26 -1.45 -2.89
C LYS A 38 7.87 -2.11 -4.20
N ALA A 39 8.22 -1.46 -5.31
CA ALA A 39 7.88 -1.93 -6.66
C ALA A 39 6.39 -2.32 -6.76
N VAL A 40 5.54 -1.31 -6.56
CA VAL A 40 4.08 -1.47 -6.58
C VAL A 40 3.62 -1.86 -7.98
N GLU A 41 2.79 -2.89 -8.06
CA GLU A 41 2.21 -3.39 -9.30
C GLU A 41 0.69 -3.21 -9.31
N VAL A 42 0.07 -3.31 -10.50
CA VAL A 42 -1.41 -3.25 -10.65
C VAL A 42 -2.09 -4.35 -9.82
N SER A 43 -1.43 -5.50 -9.66
CA SER A 43 -1.89 -6.62 -8.82
C SER A 43 -1.92 -6.31 -7.32
N ASP A 44 -1.28 -5.22 -6.87
CA ASP A 44 -1.31 -4.77 -5.48
C ASP A 44 -2.59 -3.97 -5.14
N GLN A 45 -3.46 -3.71 -6.13
CA GLN A 45 -4.78 -3.14 -5.91
C GLN A 45 -5.66 -3.99 -4.98
N GLY A 46 -6.60 -3.31 -4.33
CA GLY A 46 -7.65 -3.96 -3.56
C GLY A 46 -7.96 -3.27 -2.25
N LEU A 47 -8.71 -3.98 -1.40
CA LEU A 47 -9.06 -3.56 -0.05
C LEU A 47 -7.97 -4.01 0.92
N TRP A 48 -7.27 -3.05 1.50
CA TRP A 48 -6.25 -3.28 2.52
C TRP A 48 -6.84 -3.02 3.91
N THR A 49 -6.62 -3.93 4.84
CA THR A 49 -7.05 -3.77 6.23
C THR A 49 -5.87 -3.88 7.19
N CYS A 50 -5.70 -2.89 8.05
CA CYS A 50 -4.82 -2.98 9.21
C CYS A 50 -5.67 -3.34 10.44
N LYS A 51 -5.32 -4.42 11.14
CA LYS A 51 -5.93 -4.82 12.41
C LYS A 51 -4.90 -4.71 13.51
N VAL A 52 -5.24 -3.97 14.57
CA VAL A 52 -4.39 -3.76 15.73
C VAL A 52 -5.10 -4.31 16.96
N SER A 53 -4.41 -5.12 17.76
CA SER A 53 -4.99 -5.72 18.95
C SER A 53 -4.04 -5.83 20.12
N ASN A 54 -4.59 -5.76 21.33
CA ASN A 54 -3.95 -6.17 22.57
C ASN A 54 -4.98 -6.88 23.48
N HIS A 55 -4.60 -7.18 24.72
CA HIS A 55 -5.49 -7.81 25.70
C HIS A 55 -6.70 -6.97 26.13
N LEU A 56 -6.73 -5.67 25.83
CA LEU A 56 -7.84 -4.76 26.18
C LEU A 56 -8.83 -4.57 25.04
N GLY A 57 -8.44 -4.86 23.80
CA GLY A 57 -9.33 -4.65 22.67
C GLY A 57 -8.68 -4.80 21.30
N LYS A 58 -9.50 -4.52 20.28
CA LYS A 58 -9.14 -4.62 18.86
C LYS A 58 -9.72 -3.43 18.10
N VAL A 59 -8.99 -2.96 17.11
CA VAL A 59 -9.43 -1.94 16.16
C VAL A 59 -8.96 -2.30 14.76
N ASP A 60 -9.74 -1.95 13.75
CA ASP A 60 -9.38 -2.11 12.34
C ASP A 60 -9.59 -0.84 11.53
N ARG A 61 -8.82 -0.71 10.45
CA ARG A 61 -8.92 0.37 9.46
C ARG A 61 -8.79 -0.21 8.05
N ASN A 62 -9.70 0.20 7.18
CA ASN A 62 -9.79 -0.24 5.79
C ASN A 62 -9.35 0.88 4.83
N PHE A 63 -8.64 0.49 3.76
CA PHE A 63 -8.13 1.38 2.72
C PHE A 63 -8.35 0.73 1.36
N THR A 64 -9.00 1.43 0.44
CA THR A 64 -9.05 0.99 -0.96
C THR A 64 -7.83 1.54 -1.67
N VAL A 65 -7.02 0.65 -2.25
CA VAL A 65 -5.82 1.01 -3.02
C VAL A 65 -6.09 0.77 -4.50
N GLU A 66 -6.00 1.84 -5.29
CA GLU A 66 -6.07 1.80 -6.75
C GLU A 66 -4.71 2.17 -7.34
N ILE A 67 -4.21 1.32 -8.25
CA ILE A 67 -2.90 1.48 -8.88
C ILE A 67 -3.14 1.70 -10.36
N ILE A 68 -2.98 2.95 -10.77
CA ILE A 68 -3.10 3.30 -12.18
C ILE A 68 -1.78 2.93 -12.86
N GLY A 69 -1.82 1.88 -13.68
CA GLY A 69 -0.70 1.45 -14.50
C GLY A 69 -0.41 2.41 -15.65
N TRP A 70 0.86 2.48 -16.08
CA TRP A 70 1.27 3.34 -17.18
C TRP A 70 0.50 3.06 -18.48
N LEU A 71 0.18 1.80 -18.78
CA LEU A 71 -0.61 1.43 -19.95
C LEU A 71 -2.08 1.89 -19.86
N LEU A 72 -2.65 1.96 -18.66
CA LEU A 72 -3.99 2.52 -18.44
C LEU A 72 -3.97 4.04 -18.57
N LEU A 73 -2.92 4.70 -18.08
CA LEU A 73 -2.68 6.13 -18.34
C LEU A 73 -2.51 6.38 -19.84
N ALA A 74 -1.73 5.57 -20.55
CA ALA A 74 -1.53 5.71 -21.99
C ALA A 74 -2.86 5.60 -22.77
N ARG A 75 -3.72 4.63 -22.44
CA ARG A 75 -5.07 4.51 -23.05
C ARG A 75 -6.01 5.67 -22.70
N LEU A 76 -5.91 6.24 -21.50
CA LEU A 76 -6.66 7.46 -21.15
C LEU A 76 -6.12 8.69 -21.89
N LEU A 77 -4.83 8.70 -22.22
CA LEU A 77 -4.14 9.79 -22.92
C LEU A 77 -4.24 9.70 -24.46
N GLU A 78 -4.70 8.58 -25.03
CA GLU A 78 -5.00 8.50 -26.48
C GLU A 78 -6.11 9.48 -26.90
N HIS A 79 -7.00 9.87 -25.98
CA HIS A 79 -7.97 10.95 -26.17
C HIS A 79 -7.42 12.35 -25.81
N VAL A 80 -6.16 12.45 -25.38
CA VAL A 80 -5.48 13.68 -24.93
C VAL A 80 -4.14 13.86 -25.67
N LEU A 81 -4.09 13.54 -26.97
CA LEU A 81 -2.95 13.84 -27.86
C LEU A 81 -2.74 15.37 -28.11
N LEU A 82 -3.23 16.24 -27.22
CA LEU A 82 -3.19 17.71 -27.35
C LEU A 82 -2.42 18.41 -26.23
N TYR A 83 -1.63 17.72 -25.41
CA TYR A 83 -0.67 18.35 -24.50
C TYR A 83 0.75 18.00 -24.93
N SER A 84 1.20 18.69 -25.97
CA SER A 84 2.60 18.71 -26.41
C SER A 84 3.56 19.00 -25.24
N ASP A 85 4.68 18.28 -25.19
CA ASP A 85 5.95 18.72 -24.59
C ASP A 85 6.14 18.72 -23.06
N TYR A 86 5.77 17.67 -22.31
CA TYR A 86 6.25 17.52 -20.92
C TYR A 86 6.97 16.19 -20.62
N LEU A 87 8.29 16.27 -20.84
CA LEU A 87 9.40 15.72 -20.03
C LEU A 87 9.52 14.20 -19.82
N PHE A 88 10.48 13.68 -20.59
CA PHE A 88 11.35 12.52 -20.39
C PHE A 88 12.00 12.50 -18.99
N GLY A 89 11.96 11.36 -18.27
CA GLY A 89 12.75 11.16 -17.05
C GLY A 89 12.26 10.03 -16.12
N GLU A 90 13.14 9.08 -15.85
CA GLU A 90 12.88 7.80 -15.17
C GLU A 90 12.36 7.87 -13.71
N LYS A 91 11.73 6.75 -13.29
CA LYS A 91 11.42 6.30 -11.91
C LYS A 91 10.44 7.15 -11.11
N ILE A 92 9.17 6.78 -11.18
CA ILE A 92 8.19 7.19 -10.17
C ILE A 92 8.42 6.36 -8.90
N LEU A 93 9.21 6.88 -7.97
CA LEU A 93 9.27 6.44 -6.58
C LEU A 93 7.93 6.76 -5.90
N LYS A 94 6.91 5.91 -6.09
CA LYS A 94 5.65 6.02 -5.34
C LYS A 94 5.86 5.45 -3.95
N ARG A 95 6.34 6.29 -3.03
CA ARG A 95 6.35 5.98 -1.59
C ARG A 95 4.97 6.28 -1.04
N LEU A 96 4.16 5.26 -0.83
CA LEU A 96 2.88 5.41 -0.14
C LEU A 96 3.16 5.67 1.34
N HIS A 97 2.98 6.92 1.77
CA HIS A 97 2.93 7.26 3.19
C HIS A 97 1.48 7.13 3.67
N ALA A 98 1.09 5.93 4.10
CA ALA A 98 -0.09 5.80 4.94
C ALA A 98 0.26 6.32 6.34
N LYS A 99 -0.20 7.54 6.67
CA LYS A 99 -0.19 8.05 8.05
C LYS A 99 -1.59 7.86 8.65
N ILE A 100 -1.61 7.31 9.86
CA ILE A 100 -2.78 7.26 10.76
C ILE A 100 -2.86 8.57 11.52
#